data_AF-A0A7W0R741-F1
#
_entry.id   AF-A0A7W0R741-F1
#
_cell.length_a   1.000
_cell.length_b   1.000
_cell.length_c   1.000
_cell.angle_alpha   90.00
_cell.angle_beta   90.00
_cell.angle_gamma   90.00
#
_symmetry.space_group_name_H-M   'P 1'
#
loop_
_entity.id
_entity.type
_entity.pdbx_description
1 polymer ?
#
loop_
_entity_poly.entity_id
_entity_poly.type
_entity_poly.pdbx_seq_one_letter_code
_entity_poly.pdbx_strand_id
1 'polypeptide(L)'
;MPPVDARAPRADAADLDGKEAALYRALGDLPSVIVAYSGGVDSALLAYAATRVLGTHALCVTADSPSYPQHHREMALSLAKEFGFHHEIIQTAEMARPEYRANPANRCYYCKHELYTHLSTLAHERGIPVIADGSNADDRGDYRPGRQAAREFGVRSPLDEAGLTKTEIRELARRGGLPTWDEPASACLSSRIPYFTEVTDEKLRMIERAEAVLRDLGFRICRVRHHETIARLELGPAEMARVADPAVAATIDRKLREIGYGHVTIDLRGYRLGSLNEALRLRPA
;
A
#
# COMPACT_ATOMS: atom_id res chain seq x y z
N MET A 1 38.17 -15.98 2.99
CA MET A 1 37.00 -16.40 2.19
C MET A 1 36.31 -15.14 1.71
N PRO A 2 36.07 -14.96 0.40
CA PRO A 2 35.38 -13.79 -0.12
C PRO A 2 33.89 -13.85 0.28
N PRO A 3 33.18 -12.71 0.35
CA PRO A 3 31.76 -12.72 0.69
C PRO A 3 30.96 -13.29 -0.49
N VAL A 4 30.05 -14.21 -0.16
CA VAL A 4 29.08 -14.77 -1.09
C VAL A 4 28.07 -13.69 -1.42
N ASP A 5 28.10 -13.21 -2.66
CA ASP A 5 27.14 -12.28 -3.25
C ASP A 5 25.77 -12.98 -3.31
N ALA A 6 24.91 -12.71 -2.32
CA ALA A 6 23.54 -13.21 -2.28
C ALA A 6 22.68 -12.42 -3.27
N ARG A 7 22.88 -12.65 -4.57
CA ARG A 7 21.95 -12.21 -5.60
C ARG A 7 20.67 -13.01 -5.47
N ALA A 8 19.56 -12.32 -5.19
CA ALA A 8 18.23 -12.89 -5.31
C ALA A 8 18.08 -13.59 -6.68
N PRO A 9 17.40 -14.74 -6.76
CA PRO A 9 17.22 -15.44 -8.03
C PRO A 9 16.52 -14.51 -9.01
N ARG A 10 17.19 -14.18 -10.11
CA ARG A 10 16.55 -13.53 -11.25
C ARG A 10 15.54 -14.53 -11.81
N ALA A 11 14.27 -14.15 -11.87
CA ALA A 11 13.26 -14.94 -12.55
C ALA A 11 13.75 -15.25 -13.97
N ASP A 12 13.59 -16.51 -14.40
CA ASP A 12 13.84 -16.88 -15.79
C ASP A 12 12.90 -16.05 -16.67
N ALA A 13 13.45 -15.37 -17.68
CA ALA A 13 12.65 -14.50 -18.55
C ALA A 13 11.50 -15.27 -19.22
N ALA A 14 11.72 -16.55 -19.55
CA ALA A 14 10.69 -17.42 -20.11
C ALA A 14 9.55 -17.73 -19.13
N ASP A 15 9.84 -17.84 -17.83
CA ASP A 15 8.83 -18.03 -16.79
C ASP A 15 8.00 -16.76 -16.58
N LEU A 16 8.65 -15.60 -16.54
CA LEU A 16 7.97 -14.31 -16.34
C LEU A 16 7.00 -13.96 -17.47
N ASP A 17 7.39 -14.17 -18.72
CA ASP A 17 6.52 -13.94 -19.88
C ASP A 17 5.32 -14.90 -19.86
N GLY A 18 5.52 -16.15 -19.40
CA GLY A 18 4.46 -17.13 -19.19
C GLY A 18 3.42 -16.68 -18.14
N LYS A 19 3.88 -16.12 -17.02
CA LYS A 19 3.02 -15.57 -15.96
C LYS A 19 2.29 -14.30 -16.40
N GLU A 20 2.94 -13.41 -17.15
CA GLU A 20 2.28 -12.24 -17.74
C GLU A 20 1.16 -12.67 -18.70
N ALA A 21 1.42 -13.65 -19.57
CA ALA A 21 0.41 -14.20 -20.45
C ALA A 21 -0.75 -14.85 -19.67
N ALA A 22 -0.46 -15.52 -18.54
CA ALA A 22 -1.49 -16.08 -17.66
C ALA A 22 -2.37 -14.98 -17.03
N LEU A 23 -1.76 -13.88 -16.55
CA LEU A 23 -2.48 -12.72 -16.06
C LEU A 23 -3.42 -12.14 -17.13
N TYR A 24 -2.92 -11.95 -18.36
CA TYR A 24 -3.73 -11.38 -19.44
C TYR A 24 -4.89 -12.30 -19.85
N ARG A 25 -4.68 -13.61 -19.88
CA ARG A 25 -5.77 -14.59 -20.09
C ARG A 25 -6.81 -14.51 -18.97
N ALA A 26 -6.37 -14.54 -17.72
CA ALA A 26 -7.25 -14.51 -16.55
C ALA A 26 -8.12 -13.24 -16.47
N LEU A 27 -7.65 -12.13 -17.05
CA LEU A 27 -8.40 -10.89 -17.22
C LEU A 27 -9.28 -10.91 -18.48
N GLY A 28 -8.78 -11.44 -19.60
CA GLY A 28 -9.50 -11.48 -20.88
C GLY A 28 -10.72 -12.41 -20.88
N ASP A 29 -10.77 -13.38 -19.97
CA ASP A 29 -11.92 -14.25 -19.75
C ASP A 29 -13.07 -13.53 -19.00
N LEU A 30 -12.84 -12.31 -18.50
CA LEU A 30 -13.84 -11.52 -17.78
C LEU A 30 -14.61 -10.60 -18.74
N PRO A 31 -15.95 -10.48 -18.61
CA PRO A 31 -16.71 -9.52 -19.41
C PRO A 31 -16.45 -8.05 -18.99
N SER A 32 -16.19 -7.81 -17.71
CA SER A 32 -15.77 -6.53 -17.13
C SER A 32 -15.27 -6.76 -15.70
N VAL A 33 -14.51 -5.79 -15.16
CA VAL A 33 -13.92 -5.90 -13.83
C VAL A 33 -13.82 -4.54 -13.13
N ILE A 34 -14.07 -4.53 -11.82
CA ILE A 34 -13.65 -3.46 -10.92
C ILE A 34 -12.28 -3.82 -10.35
N VAL A 35 -11.27 -3.00 -10.59
CA VAL A 35 -9.94 -3.14 -9.97
C VAL A 35 -9.87 -2.24 -8.74
N ALA A 36 -9.70 -2.82 -7.55
CA ALA A 36 -9.40 -2.08 -6.33
C ALA A 36 -7.99 -1.46 -6.42
N TYR A 37 -7.93 -0.20 -6.83
CA TYR A 37 -6.71 0.51 -7.22
C TYR A 37 -6.25 1.51 -6.15
N SER A 38 -5.08 1.29 -5.55
CA SER A 38 -4.56 2.11 -4.44
C SER A 38 -3.37 2.99 -4.81
N GLY A 39 -2.88 2.92 -6.06
CA GLY A 39 -1.65 3.58 -6.51
C GLY A 39 -0.35 2.85 -6.14
N GLY A 40 -0.42 1.80 -5.32
CA GLY A 40 0.74 0.95 -5.05
C GLY A 40 1.06 0.04 -6.24
N VAL A 41 2.35 -0.36 -6.37
CA VAL A 41 2.88 -1.09 -7.54
C VAL A 41 2.06 -2.33 -7.95
N ASP A 42 1.54 -3.10 -7.00
CA ASP A 42 0.74 -4.30 -7.32
C ASP A 42 -0.59 -3.91 -7.98
N SER A 43 -1.34 -3.03 -7.33
CA SER A 43 -2.61 -2.54 -7.87
C SER A 43 -2.44 -1.73 -9.16
N ALA A 44 -1.31 -1.04 -9.33
CA ALA A 44 -0.99 -0.29 -10.54
C ALA A 44 -0.69 -1.22 -11.72
N LEU A 45 0.07 -2.29 -11.51
CA LEU A 45 0.29 -3.30 -12.54
C LEU A 45 -1.03 -3.98 -12.93
N LEU A 46 -1.87 -4.33 -11.95
CA LEU A 46 -3.17 -4.93 -12.23
C LEU A 46 -4.10 -3.99 -13.00
N ALA A 47 -4.17 -2.71 -12.61
CA ALA A 47 -4.93 -1.68 -13.33
C ALA A 47 -4.43 -1.51 -14.77
N TYR A 48 -3.11 -1.47 -14.95
CA TYR A 48 -2.47 -1.42 -16.27
C TYR A 48 -2.81 -2.63 -17.14
N ALA A 49 -2.64 -3.85 -16.60
CA ALA A 49 -2.96 -5.08 -17.32
C ALA A 49 -4.46 -5.15 -17.68
N ALA A 50 -5.35 -4.84 -16.74
CA ALA A 50 -6.79 -4.83 -16.96
C ALA A 50 -7.20 -3.80 -18.03
N THR A 51 -6.64 -2.59 -17.98
CA THR A 51 -6.89 -1.54 -18.98
C THR A 51 -6.41 -1.97 -20.37
N ARG A 52 -5.24 -2.62 -20.47
CA ARG A 52 -4.74 -3.12 -21.76
C ARG A 52 -5.58 -4.24 -22.36
N VAL A 53 -6.11 -5.13 -21.52
CA VAL A 53 -6.85 -6.31 -21.96
C VAL A 53 -8.33 -5.99 -22.22
N LEU A 54 -8.96 -5.20 -21.34
CA LEU A 54 -10.40 -4.96 -21.33
C LEU A 54 -10.80 -3.54 -21.74
N GLY A 55 -9.84 -2.62 -21.88
CA GLY A 55 -10.12 -1.22 -22.19
C GLY A 55 -11.07 -0.59 -21.16
N THR A 56 -12.16 0.02 -21.65
CA THR A 56 -13.16 0.70 -20.81
C THR A 56 -13.98 -0.24 -19.92
N HIS A 57 -13.91 -1.55 -20.15
CA HIS A 57 -14.57 -2.55 -19.31
C HIS A 57 -13.80 -2.87 -18.01
N ALA A 58 -12.62 -2.28 -17.82
CA ALA A 58 -11.89 -2.29 -16.55
C ALA A 58 -12.09 -0.95 -15.82
N LEU A 59 -12.92 -0.93 -14.77
CA LEU A 59 -13.09 0.22 -13.90
C LEU A 59 -12.09 0.16 -12.73
N CYS A 60 -11.12 1.07 -12.71
CA CYS A 60 -10.19 1.20 -11.60
C CYS A 60 -10.80 2.09 -10.52
N VAL A 61 -10.93 1.62 -9.29
CA VAL A 61 -11.55 2.37 -8.20
C VAL A 61 -10.58 2.58 -7.06
N THR A 62 -10.35 3.85 -6.70
CA THR A 62 -9.60 4.22 -5.49
C THR A 62 -10.57 4.58 -4.38
N ALA A 63 -10.42 3.93 -3.23
CA ALA A 63 -11.13 4.33 -2.02
C ALA A 63 -10.33 5.40 -1.27
N ASP A 64 -10.98 6.53 -1.06
CA ASP A 64 -10.45 7.68 -0.35
C ASP A 64 -11.03 7.72 1.05
N SER A 65 -10.16 7.92 2.03
CA SER A 65 -10.50 7.94 3.45
C SER A 65 -9.42 8.68 4.23
N PRO A 66 -9.68 9.09 5.48
CA PRO A 66 -8.65 9.74 6.31
C PRO A 66 -7.38 8.89 6.53
N SER A 67 -7.46 7.57 6.31
CA SER A 67 -6.30 6.68 6.47
C SER A 67 -5.48 6.49 5.19
N TYR A 68 -6.00 6.94 4.04
CA TYR A 68 -5.32 6.91 2.76
C TYR A 68 -4.48 8.18 2.57
N PRO A 69 -3.14 8.07 2.46
CA PRO A 69 -2.29 9.24 2.34
C PRO A 69 -2.55 10.05 1.06
N GLN A 70 -2.62 11.37 1.18
CA GLN A 70 -2.81 12.31 0.07
C GLN A 70 -1.77 12.14 -1.04
N HIS A 71 -0.50 11.91 -0.69
CA HIS A 71 0.55 11.67 -1.70
C HIS A 71 0.28 10.41 -2.54
N HIS A 72 -0.29 9.35 -1.96
CA HIS A 72 -0.68 8.17 -2.73
C HIS A 72 -1.89 8.48 -3.63
N ARG A 73 -2.84 9.30 -3.15
CA ARG A 73 -3.99 9.75 -3.95
C ARG A 73 -3.53 10.51 -5.19
N GLU A 74 -2.57 11.42 -5.04
CA GLU A 74 -1.97 12.18 -6.13
C GLU A 74 -1.23 11.27 -7.12
N MET A 75 -0.46 10.30 -6.62
CA MET A 75 0.19 9.30 -7.46
C MET A 75 -0.83 8.46 -8.25
N ALA A 76 -1.89 7.98 -7.59
CA ALA A 76 -2.93 7.18 -8.21
C ALA A 76 -3.64 7.95 -9.34
N LEU A 77 -4.00 9.21 -9.09
CA LEU A 77 -4.61 10.09 -10.09
C LEU A 77 -3.67 10.38 -11.27
N SER A 78 -2.38 10.62 -10.99
CA SER A 78 -1.38 10.88 -12.04
C SER A 78 -1.23 9.67 -12.95
N LEU A 79 -1.09 8.47 -12.37
CA LEU A 79 -0.97 7.22 -13.12
C LEU A 79 -2.24 6.90 -13.92
N ALA A 80 -3.41 7.08 -13.32
CA ALA A 80 -4.68 6.87 -14.01
C ALA A 80 -4.78 7.73 -15.27
N LYS A 81 -4.37 9.00 -15.18
CA LYS A 81 -4.33 9.91 -16.33
C LYS A 81 -3.27 9.50 -17.36
N GLU A 82 -2.06 9.20 -16.91
CA GLU A 82 -0.92 8.88 -17.78
C GLU A 82 -1.12 7.59 -18.57
N PHE A 83 -1.67 6.56 -17.93
CA PHE A 83 -1.87 5.24 -18.52
C PHE A 83 -3.31 4.98 -19.01
N GLY A 84 -4.18 5.99 -18.95
CA GLY A 84 -5.53 5.94 -19.51
C GLY A 84 -6.49 5.00 -18.78
N PHE A 85 -6.37 4.88 -17.46
CA PHE A 85 -7.28 4.05 -16.67
C PHE A 85 -8.69 4.68 -16.67
N HIS A 86 -9.72 3.87 -16.91
CA HIS A 86 -11.09 4.28 -16.58
C HIS A 86 -11.21 4.29 -15.05
N HIS A 87 -11.03 5.46 -14.44
CA HIS A 87 -10.77 5.61 -13.02
C HIS A 87 -11.82 6.45 -12.30
N GLU A 88 -12.17 6.02 -11.09
CA GLU A 88 -13.07 6.74 -10.19
C GLU A 88 -12.56 6.69 -8.75
N ILE A 89 -12.88 7.73 -7.97
CA ILE A 89 -12.68 7.77 -6.54
C ILE A 89 -14.01 7.63 -5.82
N ILE A 90 -14.08 6.67 -4.89
CA ILE A 90 -15.19 6.54 -3.93
C ILE A 90 -14.72 6.97 -2.54
N GLN A 91 -15.66 7.40 -1.70
CA GLN A 91 -15.37 7.72 -0.30
C GLN A 91 -15.73 6.51 0.58
N THR A 92 -14.80 6.07 1.42
CA THR A 92 -15.06 5.02 2.43
C THR A 92 -15.03 5.60 3.84
N ALA A 93 -15.79 4.99 4.75
CA ALA A 93 -15.99 5.50 6.09
C ALA A 93 -15.51 4.50 7.16
N GLU A 94 -14.39 3.81 6.95
CA GLU A 94 -13.89 2.83 7.91
C GLU A 94 -13.60 3.45 9.29
N MET A 95 -13.29 4.75 9.34
CA MET A 95 -13.13 5.52 10.58
C MET A 95 -14.43 5.65 11.39
N ALA A 96 -15.61 5.47 10.78
CA ALA A 96 -16.87 5.43 11.52
C ALA A 96 -17.07 4.11 12.28
N ARG A 97 -16.29 3.07 11.97
CA ARG A 97 -16.40 1.75 12.60
C ARG A 97 -15.57 1.68 13.88
N PRO A 98 -16.20 1.42 15.06
CA PRO A 98 -15.46 1.25 16.31
C PRO A 98 -14.38 0.17 16.24
N GLU A 99 -14.60 -0.90 15.49
CA GLU A 99 -13.67 -2.03 15.36
C GLU A 99 -12.41 -1.66 14.57
N TYR A 100 -12.52 -0.73 13.61
CA TYR A 100 -11.36 -0.17 12.93
C TYR A 100 -10.61 0.81 13.83
N ARG A 101 -11.34 1.71 14.50
CA ARG A 101 -10.78 2.73 15.40
C ARG A 101 -10.01 2.12 16.57
N ALA A 102 -10.49 1.00 17.12
CA ALA A 102 -9.82 0.27 18.19
C ALA A 102 -8.42 -0.26 17.81
N ASN A 103 -8.06 -0.23 16.52
CA ASN A 103 -6.77 -0.66 15.98
C ASN A 103 -6.30 -2.06 16.44
N PRO A 104 -7.17 -3.08 16.38
CA PRO A 104 -6.75 -4.44 16.71
C PRO A 104 -5.76 -4.97 15.65
N ALA A 105 -5.12 -6.11 15.93
CA ALA A 105 -4.22 -6.78 14.98
C ALA A 105 -4.90 -7.07 13.63
N ASN A 106 -6.22 -7.24 13.62
CA ASN A 106 -7.04 -7.45 12.42
C ASN A 106 -7.67 -6.17 11.85
N ARG A 107 -7.21 -4.95 12.19
CA ARG A 107 -7.70 -3.67 11.62
C ARG A 107 -7.88 -3.71 10.10
N CYS A 108 -6.93 -4.32 9.38
CA CYS A 108 -6.96 -4.42 7.92
C CYS A 108 -8.17 -5.21 7.39
N TYR A 109 -8.72 -6.14 8.18
CA TYR A 109 -9.98 -6.82 7.84
C TYR A 109 -11.13 -5.82 7.76
N TYR A 110 -11.33 -4.99 8.79
CA TYR A 110 -12.44 -4.03 8.83
C TYR A 110 -12.34 -2.97 7.73
N CYS A 111 -11.11 -2.51 7.43
CA CYS A 111 -10.84 -1.61 6.31
C CYS A 111 -11.20 -2.24 4.95
N LYS A 112 -10.76 -3.49 4.72
CA LYS A 112 -11.04 -4.20 3.47
C LYS A 112 -12.51 -4.60 3.34
N HIS A 113 -13.16 -4.97 4.44
CA HIS A 113 -14.58 -5.24 4.47
C HIS A 113 -15.37 -3.98 4.09
N GLU A 114 -15.03 -2.80 4.63
CA GLU A 114 -15.64 -1.54 4.21
C GLU A 114 -15.46 -1.32 2.70
N LEU A 115 -14.21 -1.39 2.22
CA LEU A 115 -13.90 -1.25 0.80
C LEU A 115 -14.75 -2.19 -0.07
N TYR A 116 -14.75 -3.49 0.21
CA TYR A 116 -15.47 -4.46 -0.60
C TYR A 116 -16.98 -4.34 -0.48
N THR A 117 -17.51 -3.83 0.63
CA THR A 117 -18.94 -3.48 0.74
C THR A 117 -19.32 -2.41 -0.29
N HIS A 118 -18.55 -1.32 -0.38
CA HIS A 118 -18.82 -0.26 -1.36
C HIS A 118 -18.59 -0.72 -2.80
N LEU A 119 -17.51 -1.47 -3.06
CA LEU A 119 -17.25 -1.99 -4.40
C LEU A 119 -18.30 -3.01 -4.85
N SER A 120 -18.85 -3.83 -3.95
CA SER A 120 -19.94 -4.74 -4.28
C SER A 120 -21.24 -4.02 -4.61
N THR A 121 -21.57 -2.94 -3.89
CA THR A 121 -22.70 -2.07 -4.26
C THR A 121 -22.49 -1.48 -5.66
N LEU A 122 -21.32 -0.89 -5.90
CA LEU A 122 -20.96 -0.30 -7.19
C LEU A 122 -20.99 -1.32 -8.34
N ALA A 123 -20.47 -2.53 -8.09
CA ALA A 123 -20.50 -3.65 -9.01
C ALA A 123 -21.93 -4.03 -9.41
N HIS A 124 -22.83 -4.13 -8.42
CA HIS A 124 -24.23 -4.43 -8.64
C HIS A 124 -24.94 -3.34 -9.44
N GLU A 125 -24.78 -2.08 -9.05
CA GLU A 125 -25.40 -0.93 -9.71
C GLU A 125 -24.98 -0.79 -11.19
N ARG A 126 -23.74 -1.15 -11.51
CA ARG A 126 -23.16 -1.01 -12.86
C ARG A 126 -23.15 -2.31 -13.66
N GLY A 127 -23.64 -3.42 -13.09
CA GLY A 127 -23.61 -4.73 -13.74
C GLY A 127 -22.20 -5.25 -14.02
N ILE A 128 -21.21 -4.89 -13.21
CA ILE A 128 -19.83 -5.38 -13.33
C ILE A 128 -19.68 -6.61 -12.43
N PRO A 129 -19.45 -7.83 -12.96
CA PRO A 129 -19.63 -9.05 -12.17
C PRO A 129 -18.42 -9.42 -11.30
N VAL A 130 -17.26 -8.80 -11.51
CA VAL A 130 -16.01 -9.19 -10.83
C VAL A 130 -15.34 -7.99 -10.18
N ILE A 131 -14.91 -8.17 -8.95
CA ILE A 131 -13.99 -7.26 -8.24
C ILE A 131 -12.65 -7.96 -8.11
N ALA A 132 -11.57 -7.25 -8.42
CA ALA A 132 -10.20 -7.76 -8.35
C ALA A 132 -9.31 -6.89 -7.45
N ASP A 133 -8.38 -7.51 -6.73
CA ASP A 133 -7.37 -6.82 -5.93
C ASP A 133 -5.93 -7.19 -6.31
N GLY A 134 -5.00 -6.36 -5.86
CA GLY A 134 -3.57 -6.51 -6.12
C GLY A 134 -2.86 -7.51 -5.20
N SER A 135 -3.54 -8.45 -4.55
CA SER A 135 -2.85 -9.50 -3.78
C SER A 135 -2.01 -10.37 -4.72
N ASN A 136 -0.84 -10.80 -4.27
CA ASN A 136 0.15 -11.50 -5.10
C ASN A 136 0.65 -12.81 -4.46
N ALA A 137 1.53 -13.55 -5.14
CA ALA A 137 1.95 -14.89 -4.72
C ALA A 137 2.73 -14.92 -3.39
N ASP A 138 3.46 -13.84 -3.06
CA ASP A 138 4.22 -13.75 -1.82
C ASP A 138 3.31 -13.63 -0.59
N ASP A 139 2.04 -13.29 -0.80
CA ASP A 139 1.07 -13.08 0.28
C ASP A 139 0.43 -14.39 0.79
N ARG A 140 0.71 -15.55 0.17
CA ARG A 140 0.06 -16.85 0.47
C ARG A 140 0.35 -17.39 1.87
N GLY A 141 1.50 -17.06 2.45
CA GLY A 141 1.90 -17.50 3.81
C GLY A 141 1.80 -16.43 4.89
N ASP A 142 1.37 -15.21 4.54
CA ASP A 142 1.38 -14.07 5.45
C ASP A 142 0.05 -13.96 6.21
N TYR A 143 0.09 -13.66 7.52
CA TYR A 143 -1.12 -13.40 8.30
C TYR A 143 -1.72 -12.07 7.86
N ARG A 144 -2.63 -12.14 6.88
CA ARG A 144 -3.30 -10.97 6.28
C ARG A 144 -4.80 -11.00 6.50
N PRO A 145 -5.29 -10.38 7.59
CA PRO A 145 -6.72 -10.21 7.86
C PRO A 145 -7.50 -9.61 6.69
N GLY A 146 -6.88 -8.75 5.88
CA GLY A 146 -7.51 -8.18 4.67
C GLY A 146 -7.88 -9.22 3.61
N ARG A 147 -7.13 -10.33 3.49
CA ARG A 147 -7.44 -11.42 2.54
C ARG A 147 -8.66 -12.23 2.97
N GLN A 148 -8.95 -12.27 4.26
CA GLN A 148 -10.19 -12.89 4.73
C GLN A 148 -11.41 -12.15 4.18
N ALA A 149 -11.44 -10.82 4.28
CA ALA A 149 -12.50 -10.01 3.69
C ALA A 149 -12.59 -10.21 2.17
N ALA A 150 -11.47 -10.27 1.46
CA ALA A 150 -11.47 -10.52 0.01
C ALA A 150 -12.19 -11.85 -0.34
N ARG A 151 -11.92 -12.92 0.41
CA ARG A 151 -12.60 -14.22 0.23
C ARG A 151 -14.10 -14.17 0.52
N GLU A 152 -14.49 -13.49 1.60
CA GLU A 152 -15.90 -13.35 1.99
C GLU A 152 -16.73 -12.63 0.92
N PHE A 153 -16.12 -11.68 0.20
CA PHE A 153 -16.76 -10.93 -0.90
C PHE A 153 -16.53 -11.52 -2.29
N GLY A 154 -15.86 -12.68 -2.40
CA GLY A 154 -15.56 -13.30 -3.69
C GLY A 154 -14.61 -12.49 -4.59
N VAL A 155 -13.78 -11.63 -3.99
CA VAL A 155 -12.79 -10.81 -4.72
C VAL A 155 -11.72 -11.72 -5.32
N ARG A 156 -11.41 -11.50 -6.60
CA ARG A 156 -10.33 -12.21 -7.29
C ARG A 156 -8.99 -11.52 -7.09
N SER A 157 -7.91 -12.29 -7.20
CA SER A 157 -6.55 -11.77 -7.09
C SER A 157 -5.72 -12.24 -8.29
N PRO A 158 -5.91 -11.65 -9.49
CA PRO A 158 -5.32 -12.17 -10.73
C PRO A 158 -3.78 -12.26 -10.70
N LEU A 159 -3.10 -11.38 -9.96
CA LEU A 159 -1.65 -11.46 -9.80
C LEU A 159 -1.23 -12.71 -9.02
N ASP A 160 -1.95 -13.04 -7.94
CA ASP A 160 -1.74 -14.27 -7.18
C ASP A 160 -2.10 -15.50 -8.02
N GLU A 161 -3.22 -15.48 -8.73
CA GLU A 161 -3.65 -16.59 -9.61
C GLU A 161 -2.62 -16.89 -10.73
N ALA A 162 -1.96 -15.86 -11.25
CA ALA A 162 -0.87 -15.98 -12.22
C ALA A 162 0.49 -16.36 -11.57
N GLY A 163 0.56 -16.49 -10.24
CA GLY A 163 1.78 -16.86 -9.53
C GLY A 163 2.86 -15.77 -9.55
N LEU A 164 2.48 -14.50 -9.71
CA LEU A 164 3.40 -13.37 -9.76
C LEU A 164 3.87 -12.99 -8.34
N THR A 165 5.18 -13.02 -8.14
CA THR A 165 5.84 -12.51 -6.94
C THR A 165 6.03 -10.99 -7.01
N LYS A 166 6.36 -10.35 -5.89
CA LYS A 166 6.59 -8.91 -5.80
C LYS A 166 7.73 -8.45 -6.71
N THR A 167 8.79 -9.24 -6.83
CA THR A 167 9.95 -8.93 -7.68
C THR A 167 9.55 -8.95 -9.15
N GLU A 168 8.76 -9.95 -9.56
CA GLU A 168 8.25 -10.09 -10.92
C GLU A 168 7.26 -8.97 -11.26
N ILE A 169 6.38 -8.61 -10.32
CA ILE A 169 5.47 -7.46 -10.46
C ILE A 169 6.25 -6.17 -10.72
N ARG A 170 7.32 -5.91 -9.97
CA ARG A 170 8.17 -4.72 -10.18
C ARG A 170 8.84 -4.75 -11.56
N GLU A 171 9.32 -5.90 -12.00
CA GLU A 171 9.92 -6.04 -13.33
C GLU A 171 8.89 -5.83 -14.46
N LEU A 172 7.69 -6.40 -14.35
CA LEU A 172 6.60 -6.16 -15.31
C LEU A 172 6.16 -4.68 -15.30
N ALA A 173 6.06 -4.06 -14.12
CA ALA A 173 5.77 -2.65 -14.00
C ALA A 173 6.84 -1.79 -14.69
N ARG A 174 8.12 -2.13 -14.50
CA ARG A 174 9.25 -1.47 -15.17
C ARG A 174 9.18 -1.63 -16.69
N ARG A 175 8.89 -2.84 -17.20
CA ARG A 175 8.70 -3.11 -18.64
C ARG A 175 7.54 -2.33 -19.23
N GLY A 176 6.45 -2.19 -18.48
CA GLY A 176 5.28 -1.39 -18.84
C GLY A 176 5.47 0.13 -18.69
N GLY A 177 6.64 0.58 -18.21
CA GLY A 177 6.94 2.00 -18.00
C GLY A 177 6.29 2.62 -16.75
N LEU A 178 5.65 1.82 -15.88
CA LEU A 178 4.98 2.32 -14.68
C LEU A 178 6.00 2.80 -13.65
N PRO A 179 6.05 4.10 -13.28
CA PRO A 179 7.05 4.63 -12.35
C PRO A 179 6.98 4.00 -10.95
N THR A 180 5.85 3.39 -10.59
CA THR A 180 5.66 2.65 -9.33
C THR A 180 6.60 1.46 -9.14
N TRP A 181 7.31 1.02 -10.19
CA TRP A 181 8.23 -0.12 -10.12
C TRP A 181 9.33 0.05 -9.06
N ASP A 182 9.75 1.29 -8.78
CA ASP A 182 10.77 1.62 -7.77
C ASP A 182 10.15 2.23 -6.49
N GLU A 183 8.82 2.31 -6.39
CA GLU A 183 8.22 2.97 -5.24
C GLU A 183 8.36 2.11 -3.97
N PRO A 184 8.70 2.72 -2.80
CA PRO A 184 8.74 2.00 -1.53
C PRO A 184 7.38 1.39 -1.18
N ALA A 185 7.39 0.36 -0.34
CA ALA A 185 6.15 -0.32 0.06
C ALA A 185 5.18 0.65 0.77
N SER A 186 4.06 0.93 0.13
CA SER A 186 2.99 1.81 0.62
C SER A 186 2.11 1.10 1.66
N ALA A 187 1.92 1.72 2.82
CA ALA A 187 0.97 1.29 3.84
C ALA A 187 0.08 2.48 4.25
N CYS A 188 -1.15 2.22 4.70
CA CYS A 188 -2.06 3.26 5.20
C CYS A 188 -1.49 3.99 6.42
N LEU A 189 -1.95 5.22 6.67
CA LEU A 189 -1.49 6.05 7.79
C LEU A 189 -1.71 5.36 9.14
N SER A 190 -2.77 4.59 9.31
CA SER A 190 -3.06 3.85 10.55
C SER A 190 -1.97 2.84 10.94
N SER A 191 -1.15 2.39 9.98
CA SER A 191 0.01 1.53 10.28
C SER A 191 1.10 2.26 11.09
N ARG A 192 1.03 3.58 11.27
CA ARG A 192 1.97 4.36 12.09
C ARG A 192 1.55 4.43 13.56
N ILE A 193 0.33 3.98 13.87
CA ILE A 193 -0.23 3.97 15.21
C ILE A 193 -0.07 2.55 15.80
N PRO A 194 0.54 2.41 16.99
CA PRO A 194 0.66 1.13 17.68
C PRO A 194 -0.68 0.41 17.82
N TYR A 195 -0.67 -0.93 17.70
CA TYR A 195 -1.88 -1.72 17.92
C TYR A 195 -2.52 -1.43 19.27
N PHE A 196 -3.84 -1.55 19.34
CA PHE A 196 -4.67 -1.26 20.52
C PHE A 196 -4.64 0.21 20.98
N THR A 197 -3.99 1.08 20.22
CA THR A 197 -4.11 2.54 20.37
C THR A 197 -5.14 3.04 19.38
N GLU A 198 -6.09 3.82 19.87
CA GLU A 198 -7.18 4.33 19.05
C GLU A 198 -6.67 5.16 17.86
N VAL A 199 -7.20 4.85 16.67
CA VAL A 199 -7.00 5.61 15.44
C VAL A 199 -8.02 6.74 15.39
N THR A 200 -7.54 7.98 15.27
CA THR A 200 -8.36 9.19 15.17
C THR A 200 -7.92 10.04 13.98
N ASP A 201 -8.84 10.84 13.42
CA ASP A 201 -8.51 11.74 12.30
C ASP A 201 -7.39 12.72 12.64
N GLU A 202 -7.37 13.19 13.88
CA GLU A 202 -6.31 14.07 14.38
C GLU A 202 -4.93 13.41 14.30
N LYS A 203 -4.80 12.18 14.83
CA LYS A 203 -3.54 11.41 14.76
C LYS A 203 -3.12 11.18 13.31
N LEU A 204 -4.05 10.78 12.44
CA LEU A 204 -3.76 10.54 11.02
C LEU A 204 -3.27 11.81 10.31
N ARG A 205 -3.92 12.96 10.54
CA ARG A 205 -3.50 14.27 10.01
C ARG A 205 -2.13 14.70 10.53
N MET A 206 -1.85 14.49 11.82
CA MET A 206 -0.53 14.78 12.38
C MET A 206 0.57 13.94 11.72
N ILE A 207 0.33 12.64 11.56
CA ILE A 207 1.25 11.70 10.89
C ILE A 207 1.46 12.12 9.43
N GLU A 208 0.40 12.42 8.70
CA GLU A 208 0.48 12.81 7.29
C GLU A 208 1.30 14.08 7.09
N ARG A 209 1.03 15.12 7.89
CA ARG A 209 1.79 16.37 7.88
C ARG A 209 3.26 16.14 8.20
N ALA A 210 3.55 15.27 9.18
CA ALA A 210 4.93 14.97 9.56
C ALA A 210 5.67 14.19 8.46
N GLU A 211 5.03 13.21 7.82
CA GLU A 211 5.63 12.50 6.68
C GLU A 211 5.77 13.41 5.45
N ALA A 212 4.88 14.38 5.25
CA ALA A 212 5.02 15.39 4.20
C ALA A 212 6.26 16.26 4.41
N VAL A 213 6.51 16.73 5.63
CA VAL A 213 7.75 17.46 5.97
C VAL A 213 9.01 16.68 5.60
N LEU A 214 9.03 15.37 5.87
CA LEU A 214 10.18 14.53 5.51
C LEU A 214 10.32 14.38 3.99
N ARG A 215 9.21 14.16 3.26
CA ARG A 215 9.24 14.09 1.79
C ARG A 215 9.75 15.39 1.16
N ASP A 216 9.30 16.54 1.66
CA ASP A 216 9.74 17.87 1.20
C ASP A 216 11.25 18.10 1.42
N LEU A 217 11.84 17.42 2.40
CA LEU A 217 13.28 17.44 2.68
C LEU A 217 14.07 16.36 1.89
N GLY A 218 13.40 15.63 0.99
CA GLY A 218 13.99 14.63 0.11
C GLY A 218 14.14 13.25 0.72
N PHE A 219 13.40 12.92 1.79
CA PHE A 219 13.36 11.57 2.35
C PHE A 219 12.38 10.70 1.52
N ARG A 220 12.89 9.64 0.89
CA ARG A 220 12.09 8.74 0.06
C ARG A 220 11.47 7.61 0.90
N ILE A 221 12.27 7.00 1.77
CA ILE A 221 11.84 5.95 2.70
C ILE A 221 11.77 6.54 4.11
N CYS A 222 10.58 6.95 4.53
CA CYS A 222 10.34 7.45 5.88
C CYS A 222 8.97 7.02 6.43
N ARG A 223 8.92 6.76 7.73
CA ARG A 223 7.67 6.59 8.49
C ARG A 223 7.73 7.40 9.77
N VAL A 224 6.64 8.09 10.11
CA VAL A 224 6.51 8.78 11.41
C VAL A 224 5.61 7.94 12.29
N ARG A 225 6.21 7.14 13.19
CA ARG A 225 5.45 6.35 14.18
C ARG A 225 4.96 7.28 15.28
N HIS A 226 3.66 7.25 15.52
CA HIS A 226 3.01 8.11 16.51
C HIS A 226 2.94 7.39 17.86
N HIS A 227 3.58 7.97 18.87
CA HIS A 227 3.58 7.49 20.25
C HIS A 227 3.17 8.64 21.17
N GLU A 228 1.88 8.96 21.21
CA GLU A 228 1.34 10.12 21.92
C GLU A 228 2.07 11.42 21.52
N THR A 229 2.89 11.98 22.41
CA THR A 229 3.67 13.20 22.16
C THR A 229 4.98 12.96 21.40
N ILE A 230 5.33 11.71 21.10
CA ILE A 230 6.60 11.34 20.46
C ILE A 230 6.37 10.98 18.99
N ALA A 231 7.08 11.68 18.09
CA ALA A 231 7.30 11.24 16.72
C ALA A 231 8.56 10.38 16.67
N ARG A 232 8.41 9.08 16.42
CA ARG A 232 9.55 8.19 16.18
C ARG A 232 9.73 7.96 14.69
N LEU A 233 10.83 8.46 14.15
CA LEU A 233 11.19 8.39 12.74
C LEU A 233 11.82 7.04 12.43
N GLU A 234 11.24 6.30 11.50
CA GLU A 234 11.86 5.15 10.88
C GLU A 234 12.28 5.52 9.46
N LEU A 235 13.59 5.56 9.21
CA LEU A 235 14.17 6.06 7.97
C LEU A 235 14.92 4.94 7.25
N GLY A 236 14.91 4.97 5.91
CA GLY A 236 15.71 4.04 5.12
C GLY A 236 17.21 4.23 5.35
N PRO A 237 18.04 3.22 5.02
CA PRO A 237 19.49 3.29 5.27
C PRO A 237 20.18 4.48 4.60
N ALA A 238 19.75 4.85 3.38
CA ALA A 238 20.31 5.99 2.66
C ALA A 238 19.89 7.35 3.28
N GLU A 239 18.72 7.38 3.89
CA GLU A 239 18.14 8.55 4.56
C GLU A 239 18.79 8.83 5.92
N MET A 240 19.38 7.82 6.57
CA MET A 240 20.05 7.98 7.87
C MET A 240 21.23 8.97 7.82
N ALA A 241 21.98 8.99 6.72
CA ALA A 241 23.06 9.97 6.54
C ALA A 241 22.53 11.40 6.44
N ARG A 242 21.35 11.59 5.84
CA ARG A 242 20.72 12.90 5.65
C ARG A 242 20.22 13.49 6.97
N VAL A 243 19.62 12.67 7.84
CA VAL A 243 19.13 13.14 9.14
C VAL A 243 20.26 13.46 10.12
N ALA A 244 21.48 12.96 9.88
CA ALA A 244 22.64 13.26 10.70
C ALA A 244 23.19 14.68 10.48
N ASP A 245 22.80 15.37 9.40
CA ASP A 245 23.12 16.78 9.19
C ASP A 245 22.40 17.64 10.25
N PRO A 246 23.13 18.44 11.07
CA PRO A 246 22.52 19.23 12.14
C PRO A 246 21.45 20.23 11.66
N ALA A 247 21.59 20.81 10.47
CA ALA A 247 20.61 21.76 9.93
C ALA A 247 19.33 21.04 9.49
N VAL A 248 19.46 19.85 8.90
CA VAL A 248 18.32 18.99 8.55
C VAL A 248 17.61 18.53 9.82
N ALA A 249 18.34 18.01 10.81
CA ALA A 249 17.80 17.56 12.08
C ALA A 249 17.04 18.67 12.82
N ALA A 250 17.63 19.87 12.90
CA ALA A 250 16.98 21.04 13.52
C ALA A 250 15.72 21.47 12.79
N THR A 251 15.71 21.39 11.45
CA THR A 251 14.53 21.69 10.63
C THR A 251 13.40 20.69 10.89
N ILE A 252 13.72 19.40 10.96
CA ILE A 252 12.75 18.34 11.25
C ILE A 252 12.17 18.52 12.65
N ASP A 253 13.02 18.66 13.68
CA ASP A 253 12.56 18.84 15.07
C ASP A 253 11.63 20.05 15.20
N ARG A 254 12.03 21.21 14.68
CA ARG A 254 11.20 22.42 14.69
C ARG A 254 9.85 22.21 14.00
N LYS A 255 9.84 21.71 12.77
CA LYS A 255 8.59 21.54 11.99
C LYS A 255 7.65 20.49 12.61
N LEU A 256 8.18 19.41 13.18
CA LEU A 256 7.34 18.39 13.83
C LEU A 256 6.79 18.86 15.18
N ARG A 257 7.53 19.70 15.91
CA ARG A 257 7.02 20.38 17.11
C ARG A 257 5.88 21.35 16.78
N GLU A 258 6.00 22.12 15.71
CA GLU A 258 4.93 23.00 15.19
C GLU A 258 3.65 22.22 14.80
N ILE A 259 3.79 20.94 14.42
CA ILE A 259 2.64 20.06 14.14
C ILE A 259 1.94 19.61 15.42
N GLY A 260 2.66 19.52 16.55
CA GLY A 260 2.12 19.14 17.85
C GLY A 260 2.91 18.06 18.61
N TYR A 261 4.06 17.61 18.09
CA TYR A 261 4.89 16.64 18.82
C TYR A 261 5.73 17.31 19.93
N GLY A 262 5.79 16.68 21.10
CA GLY A 262 6.66 17.11 22.20
C GLY A 262 8.10 16.65 22.05
N HIS A 263 8.33 15.52 21.38
CA HIS A 263 9.66 14.99 21.09
C HIS A 263 9.73 14.37 19.70
N VAL A 264 10.87 14.55 19.05
CA VAL A 264 11.21 13.89 17.79
C VAL A 264 12.40 12.97 18.04
N THR A 265 12.26 11.71 17.66
CA THR A 265 13.27 10.66 17.91
C THR A 265 13.51 9.87 16.64
N ILE A 266 14.66 9.22 16.54
CA ILE A 266 14.99 8.34 15.40
C ILE A 266 15.08 6.91 15.92
N ASP A 267 14.45 5.98 15.22
CA ASP A 267 14.66 4.56 15.45
C ASP A 267 16.03 4.16 14.90
N LEU A 268 16.95 3.76 15.78
CA LEU A 268 18.32 3.37 15.41
C LEU A 268 18.38 2.14 14.50
N ARG A 269 17.32 1.32 14.49
CA ARG A 269 17.22 0.18 13.58
C ARG A 269 16.66 0.55 12.20
N GLY A 270 16.27 1.81 12.00
CA GLY A 270 15.73 2.32 10.75
C GLY A 270 14.38 1.71 10.34
N TYR A 271 14.02 1.92 9.08
CA TYR A 271 12.80 1.39 8.47
C TYR A 271 12.84 -0.13 8.33
N ARG A 272 11.79 -0.80 8.82
CA ARG A 272 11.55 -2.24 8.66
C ARG A 272 10.10 -2.51 8.29
N LEU A 273 9.88 -3.39 7.32
CA LEU A 273 8.54 -3.85 6.98
C LEU A 273 7.92 -4.53 8.20
N GLY A 274 6.71 -4.11 8.60
CA GLY A 274 6.00 -4.71 9.73
C GLY A 274 6.61 -4.43 11.10
N SER A 275 7.37 -3.34 11.31
CA SER A 275 8.03 -3.05 12.60
C SER A 275 7.10 -3.08 13.82
N LEU A 276 5.82 -2.68 13.68
CA LEU A 276 4.83 -2.75 14.76
C LEU A 276 4.31 -4.18 15.04
N ASN A 277 4.50 -5.13 14.12
CA ASN A 277 4.13 -6.52 14.35
C ASN A 277 5.06 -7.20 15.38
N GLU A 278 6.25 -6.66 15.64
CA GLU A 278 7.15 -7.15 16.70
C GLU A 278 6.45 -7.12 18.09
N ALA A 279 5.52 -6.18 18.29
CA ALA A 279 4.72 -6.09 19.52
C ALA A 279 3.59 -7.11 19.58
N LEU A 280 3.13 -7.62 18.42
CA LEU A 280 2.23 -8.76 18.37
C LEU A 280 3.06 -10.00 18.68
N ARG A 281 3.07 -10.42 19.95
CA ARG A 281 3.48 -11.78 20.31
C ARG A 281 2.46 -12.75 19.69
N LEU A 282 2.60 -13.02 18.39
CA LEU A 282 1.87 -14.06 17.70
C LEU A 282 2.30 -15.37 18.36
N ARG A 283 1.51 -15.85 19.31
CA ARG A 283 1.67 -17.22 19.78
C ARG A 283 1.36 -18.11 18.57
N PRO A 284 2.25 -19.01 18.15
CA PRO A 284 1.85 -20.03 17.19
C PRO A 284 0.65 -20.76 17.78
N ALA A 285 -0.36 -20.99 16.92
CA ALA A 285 -1.52 -21.81 17.24
C ALA A 285 -1.09 -23.24 17.60
#